data_AF-A0A961AJK6-F1
#
_entry.id   AF-A0A961AJK6-F1
#
_cell.length_a   1.000
_cell.length_b   1.000
_cell.length_c   1.000
_cell.angle_alpha   90.00
_cell.angle_beta   90.00
_cell.angle_gamma   90.00
#
_symmetry.space_group_name_H-M   'P 1'
#
loop_
_entity.id
_entity.type
_entity.pdbx_description
1 polymer ?
#
loop_
_entity_poly.entity_id
_entity_poly.type
_entity_poly.pdbx_seq_one_letter_code
_entity_poly.pdbx_strand_id
1 'polypeptide(L)'
;MEPDLLQSIPSKALRKRLHSLGHHAVQWAQVLALLQRQTTDGRLPEALAREIENHFIGLDRIAPTAPTPDPLTLRVRLFHPPRTDFRVLDDMTQIVTHPASRALLHLPGLQTWWPRHLRASVLADLRRHWPRAWFVDLTPLPPFRTLHGLGLARWADLPQLAHSGWSLAWHVDAGQNGHLSPDSPSEDWHTATQVLLSARPGSAWISELPPPGTDVTLHYTCDHSRWDLTQLEPQPAPHWSGEKSVGRRNTL
;
A
#
# COMPACT_ATOMS: atom_id res chain seq x y z
N MET A 1 33.03 14.86 2.57
CA MET A 1 33.13 13.52 1.97
C MET A 1 32.04 12.70 2.64
N GLU A 2 30.85 12.64 2.04
CA GLU A 2 29.77 11.82 2.60
C GLU A 2 30.17 10.34 2.48
N PRO A 3 30.10 9.56 3.57
CA PRO A 3 30.36 8.12 3.49
C PRO A 3 29.32 7.51 2.55
N ASP A 4 29.78 6.69 1.60
CA ASP A 4 28.93 5.93 0.68
C ASP A 4 28.00 5.01 1.50
N LEU A 5 26.76 5.44 1.68
CA LEU A 5 25.78 4.76 2.54
C LEU A 5 25.36 3.40 1.99
N LEU A 6 25.66 3.08 0.72
CA LEU A 6 25.52 1.71 0.21
C LEU A 6 26.46 0.74 0.94
N GLN A 7 27.59 1.22 1.47
CA GLN A 7 28.50 0.44 2.31
C GLN A 7 27.96 0.24 3.73
N SER A 8 27.05 1.11 4.17
CA SER A 8 26.38 1.01 5.48
C SER A 8 25.26 -0.03 5.51
N ILE A 9 24.83 -0.55 4.35
CA ILE A 9 23.91 -1.69 4.28
C ILE A 9 24.72 -2.98 4.40
N PRO A 10 24.63 -3.67 5.56
CA PRO A 10 25.54 -4.77 5.87
C PRO A 10 25.32 -6.00 4.98
N SER A 11 24.12 -6.20 4.45
CA SER A 11 23.77 -7.42 3.71
C SER A 11 23.82 -7.22 2.19
N LYS A 12 24.69 -8.00 1.51
CA LYS A 12 24.70 -8.14 0.05
C LYS A 12 23.33 -8.56 -0.50
N ALA A 13 22.61 -9.40 0.25
CA ALA A 13 21.28 -9.85 -0.13
C ALA A 13 20.25 -8.71 -0.10
N LEU A 14 20.29 -7.85 0.94
CA LEU A 14 19.41 -6.68 1.01
C LEU A 14 19.69 -5.72 -0.16
N ARG A 15 20.95 -5.40 -0.43
CA ARG A 15 21.33 -4.54 -1.57
C ARG A 15 20.77 -5.07 -2.89
N LYS A 16 20.96 -6.36 -3.18
CA LYS A 16 20.42 -6.98 -4.40
C LYS A 16 18.89 -6.81 -4.50
N ARG A 17 18.17 -6.98 -3.39
CA ARG A 17 16.69 -6.81 -3.37
C ARG A 17 16.29 -5.36 -3.59
N LEU A 18 16.97 -4.39 -2.95
CA LEU A 18 16.71 -2.97 -3.17
C LEU A 18 16.99 -2.57 -4.63
N HIS A 19 18.01 -3.12 -5.28
CA HIS A 19 18.24 -2.90 -6.71
C HIS A 19 17.06 -3.39 -7.57
N SER A 20 16.53 -4.59 -7.31
CA SER A 20 15.40 -5.13 -8.08
C SER A 20 14.07 -4.40 -7.83
N LEU A 21 13.95 -3.68 -6.72
CA LEU A 21 12.71 -3.04 -6.29
C LEU A 21 12.19 -2.00 -7.29
N GLY A 22 13.06 -1.16 -7.87
CA GLY A 22 12.66 -0.15 -8.85
C GLY A 22 12.02 -0.79 -10.09
N HIS A 23 12.64 -1.86 -10.60
CA HIS A 23 12.07 -2.63 -11.71
C HIS A 23 10.70 -3.25 -11.37
N HIS A 24 10.56 -3.83 -10.16
CA HIS A 24 9.29 -4.42 -9.72
C HIS A 24 8.19 -3.36 -9.57
N ALA A 25 8.52 -2.17 -9.05
CA ALA A 25 7.58 -1.05 -8.92
C ALA A 25 7.06 -0.57 -10.29
N VAL A 26 7.95 -0.48 -11.28
CA VAL A 26 7.58 -0.09 -12.65
C VAL A 26 6.71 -1.15 -13.32
N GLN A 27 7.06 -2.44 -13.19
CA GLN A 27 6.23 -3.53 -13.68
C GLN A 27 4.84 -3.52 -13.04
N TRP A 28 4.77 -3.23 -11.75
CA TRP A 28 3.50 -3.09 -11.06
C TRP A 28 2.66 -1.94 -11.62
N ALA A 29 3.25 -0.75 -11.78
CA ALA A 29 2.60 0.41 -12.38
C ALA A 29 2.06 0.11 -13.80
N GLN A 30 2.86 -0.55 -14.64
CA GLN A 30 2.46 -0.94 -16.00
C GLN A 30 1.28 -1.92 -16.00
N VAL A 31 1.30 -2.91 -15.09
CA VAL A 31 0.22 -3.89 -14.98
C VAL A 31 -1.06 -3.29 -14.41
N LEU A 32 -0.97 -2.31 -13.51
CA LEU A 32 -2.13 -1.52 -13.08
C LEU A 32 -2.75 -0.73 -14.22
N ALA A 33 -1.94 -0.05 -15.04
CA ALA A 33 -2.44 0.65 -16.22
C ALA A 33 -3.11 -0.31 -17.22
N LEU A 34 -2.54 -1.50 -17.41
CA LEU A 34 -3.15 -2.54 -18.24
C LEU A 34 -4.51 -2.98 -17.67
N LEU A 35 -4.59 -3.22 -16.36
CA LEU A 35 -5.83 -3.62 -15.71
C LEU A 35 -6.90 -2.54 -15.91
N GLN A 36 -6.57 -1.28 -15.62
CA GLN A 36 -7.47 -0.14 -15.82
C GLN A 36 -7.98 -0.09 -17.25
N ARG A 37 -7.07 -0.15 -18.23
CA ARG A 37 -7.44 -0.14 -19.65
C ARG A 37 -8.36 -1.29 -20.02
N GLN A 38 -8.07 -2.51 -19.55
CA GLN A 38 -8.93 -3.67 -19.83
C GLN A 38 -10.32 -3.54 -19.19
N THR A 39 -10.41 -2.93 -18.00
CA THR A 39 -11.69 -2.59 -17.37
C THR A 39 -12.47 -1.61 -18.24
N THR A 40 -11.84 -0.48 -18.64
CA THR A 40 -12.48 0.55 -19.48
C THR A 40 -12.90 0.03 -20.85
N ASP A 41 -12.07 -0.82 -21.47
CA ASP A 41 -12.35 -1.42 -22.77
C ASP A 41 -13.36 -2.59 -22.71
N GLY A 42 -13.86 -2.96 -21.52
CA GLY A 42 -14.79 -4.09 -21.34
C GLY A 42 -14.17 -5.46 -21.69
N ARG A 43 -12.85 -5.59 -21.55
CA ARG A 43 -12.08 -6.79 -21.94
C ARG A 43 -11.85 -7.77 -20.79
N LEU A 44 -12.25 -7.41 -19.58
CA LEU A 44 -12.14 -8.30 -18.43
C LEU A 44 -13.30 -9.32 -18.44
N PRO A 45 -13.06 -10.54 -17.92
CA PRO A 45 -14.15 -11.47 -17.65
C PRO A 45 -15.22 -10.81 -16.78
N GLU A 46 -16.49 -11.01 -17.11
CA GLU A 46 -17.63 -10.32 -16.46
C GLU A 46 -17.59 -10.38 -14.93
N ALA A 47 -17.29 -11.55 -14.36
CA ALA A 47 -17.18 -11.72 -12.92
C ALA A 47 -16.10 -10.81 -12.30
N LEU A 48 -14.96 -10.67 -12.97
CA LEU A 48 -13.86 -9.82 -12.52
C LEU A 48 -14.16 -8.33 -12.75
N ALA A 49 -14.75 -7.97 -13.90
CA ALA A 49 -15.16 -6.61 -14.19
C ALA A 49 -16.11 -6.10 -13.09
N ARG A 50 -17.12 -6.90 -12.72
CA ARG A 50 -18.05 -6.58 -11.64
C ARG A 50 -17.38 -6.48 -10.27
N GLU A 51 -16.42 -7.36 -9.95
CA GLU A 51 -15.64 -7.20 -8.71
C GLU A 51 -14.89 -5.87 -8.68
N ILE A 52 -14.27 -5.50 -9.80
CA ILE A 52 -13.56 -4.24 -9.91
C ILE A 52 -14.53 -3.05 -9.81
N GLU A 53 -15.63 -3.05 -10.54
CA GLU A 53 -16.62 -1.97 -10.50
C GLU A 53 -17.22 -1.77 -9.10
N ASN A 54 -17.53 -2.86 -8.40
CA ASN A 54 -18.14 -2.81 -7.07
C ASN A 54 -17.19 -2.25 -6.00
N HIS A 55 -15.90 -2.57 -6.09
CA HIS A 55 -14.94 -2.21 -5.04
C HIS A 55 -14.06 -1.01 -5.42
N PHE A 56 -14.03 -0.62 -6.69
CA PHE A 56 -13.09 0.36 -7.23
C PHE A 56 -13.78 1.48 -8.00
N ILE A 57 -14.54 2.29 -7.26
CA ILE A 57 -14.87 3.63 -7.74
C ILE A 57 -13.57 4.44 -7.69
N GLY A 58 -12.96 4.71 -8.85
CA GLY A 58 -11.74 5.51 -8.91
C GLY A 58 -10.47 4.78 -9.37
N LEU A 59 -10.55 3.62 -10.04
CA LEU A 59 -9.36 2.99 -10.66
C LEU A 59 -8.58 3.98 -11.54
N ASP A 60 -9.29 4.89 -12.19
CA ASP A 60 -8.76 6.01 -12.98
C ASP A 60 -7.91 7.00 -12.20
N ARG A 61 -8.11 7.09 -10.88
CA ARG A 61 -7.31 7.94 -9.99
C ARG A 61 -6.01 7.28 -9.54
N ILE A 62 -5.95 5.96 -9.63
CA ILE A 62 -4.87 5.15 -9.02
C ILE A 62 -3.93 4.61 -10.09
N ALA A 63 -4.46 4.25 -11.25
CA ALA A 63 -3.66 3.71 -12.33
C ALA A 63 -2.94 4.85 -13.08
N PRO A 64 -1.66 4.65 -13.42
CA PRO A 64 -0.88 5.69 -14.06
C PRO A 64 -1.41 5.96 -15.46
N THR A 65 -1.79 7.19 -15.72
CA THR A 65 -2.15 7.67 -17.07
C THR A 65 -0.91 8.09 -17.87
N ALA A 66 0.19 8.38 -17.17
CA ALA A 66 1.49 8.74 -17.73
C ALA A 66 2.50 7.61 -17.53
N PRO A 67 3.56 7.52 -18.35
CA PRO A 67 4.68 6.61 -18.08
C PRO A 67 5.28 6.86 -16.69
N THR A 68 5.83 5.82 -16.08
CA THR A 68 6.52 5.94 -14.79
C THR A 68 7.61 7.01 -14.88
N PRO A 69 7.63 8.00 -13.98
CA PRO A 69 8.59 9.09 -14.06
C PRO A 69 10.01 8.58 -13.85
N ASP A 70 10.93 9.21 -14.56
CA ASP A 70 12.37 9.05 -14.41
C ASP A 70 12.95 10.41 -13.99
N PRO A 71 13.53 10.55 -12.78
CA PRO A 71 13.84 9.47 -11.82
C PRO A 71 12.61 8.93 -11.05
N LEU A 72 12.73 7.68 -10.60
CA LEU A 72 11.77 7.05 -9.69
C LEU A 72 12.31 7.12 -8.26
N THR A 73 11.51 7.67 -7.34
CA THR A 73 11.86 7.74 -5.91
C THR A 73 10.89 6.90 -5.09
N LEU A 74 11.43 5.96 -4.31
CA LEU A 74 10.68 5.09 -3.40
C LEU A 74 11.16 5.32 -1.97
N ARG A 75 10.24 5.40 -1.01
CA ARG A 75 10.58 5.37 0.40
C ARG A 75 10.35 3.99 0.96
N VAL A 76 11.33 3.47 1.67
CA VAL A 76 11.26 2.17 2.33
C VAL A 76 11.61 2.29 3.80
N ARG A 77 11.07 1.38 4.60
CA ARG A 77 11.47 1.17 5.99
C ARG A 77 12.28 -0.11 6.10
N LEU A 78 13.51 0.01 6.57
CA LEU A 78 14.40 -1.10 6.87
C LEU A 78 14.18 -1.54 8.32
N PHE A 79 13.96 -2.82 8.57
CA PHE A 79 13.73 -3.32 9.93
C PHE A 79 15.03 -3.60 10.67
N HIS A 80 15.05 -3.27 11.97
CA HIS A 80 16.22 -3.45 12.84
C HIS A 80 16.61 -4.95 12.99
N PRO A 81 17.86 -5.26 13.39
CA PRO A 81 18.59 -6.35 12.81
C PRO A 81 18.12 -7.77 13.16
N PRO A 82 18.41 -8.73 12.25
CA PRO A 82 19.18 -8.52 11.02
C PRO A 82 18.37 -7.74 9.98
N ARG A 83 18.95 -6.64 9.43
CA ARG A 83 18.35 -5.75 8.42
C ARG A 83 18.23 -6.49 7.10
N THR A 84 17.44 -7.54 7.06
CA THR A 84 17.30 -8.45 5.93
C THR A 84 16.02 -8.21 5.17
N ASP A 85 15.08 -7.43 5.74
CA ASP A 85 13.79 -7.17 5.15
C ASP A 85 13.41 -5.69 5.25
N PHE A 86 12.48 -5.29 4.40
CA PHE A 86 11.98 -3.93 4.31
C PHE A 86 10.51 -3.92 3.89
N ARG A 87 9.85 -2.79 4.12
CA ARG A 87 8.54 -2.49 3.51
C ARG A 87 8.59 -1.17 2.77
N VAL A 88 7.87 -1.10 1.67
CA VAL A 88 7.66 0.14 0.94
C VAL A 88 6.66 1.00 1.72
N LEU A 89 6.98 2.27 1.94
CA LEU A 89 6.12 3.22 2.64
C LEU A 89 5.26 3.99 1.66
N ASP A 90 5.94 4.72 0.77
CA ASP A 90 5.33 5.49 -0.30
C ASP A 90 6.25 5.59 -1.52
N ASP A 91 5.68 6.08 -2.61
CA ASP A 91 6.37 6.54 -3.79
C ASP A 91 5.96 7.99 -4.06
N MET A 92 6.88 8.80 -4.60
CA MET A 92 6.58 10.20 -4.92
C MET A 92 5.42 10.34 -5.91
N THR A 93 5.20 9.30 -6.71
CA THR A 93 4.17 9.27 -7.75
C THR A 93 2.80 8.86 -7.20
N GLN A 94 2.76 8.33 -5.97
CA GLN A 94 1.62 7.70 -5.29
C GLN A 94 0.97 6.52 -6.04
N ILE A 95 1.33 6.27 -7.30
CA ILE A 95 0.73 5.23 -8.15
C ILE A 95 0.97 3.84 -7.53
N VAL A 96 2.21 3.57 -7.13
CA VAL A 96 2.63 2.23 -6.69
C VAL A 96 2.25 1.98 -5.24
N THR A 97 2.09 3.02 -4.43
CA THR A 97 1.86 2.90 -2.98
C THR A 97 0.50 3.35 -2.49
N HIS A 98 -0.37 3.84 -3.39
CA HIS A 98 -1.75 4.14 -3.03
C HIS A 98 -2.39 2.93 -2.30
N PRO A 99 -3.11 3.14 -1.18
CA PRO A 99 -3.79 2.04 -0.48
C PRO A 99 -4.64 1.17 -1.40
N ALA A 100 -5.35 1.80 -2.33
CA ALA A 100 -6.17 1.11 -3.31
C ALA A 100 -5.38 0.19 -4.27
N SER A 101 -4.19 0.62 -4.73
CA SER A 101 -3.35 -0.25 -5.58
C SER A 101 -2.82 -1.43 -4.78
N ARG A 102 -2.39 -1.20 -3.54
CA ARG A 102 -1.98 -2.28 -2.62
C ARG A 102 -3.12 -3.27 -2.36
N ALA A 103 -4.34 -2.79 -2.24
CA ALA A 103 -5.50 -3.65 -2.03
C ALA A 103 -5.82 -4.52 -3.28
N LEU A 104 -5.62 -4.01 -4.51
CA LEU A 104 -5.70 -4.84 -5.75
C LEU A 104 -4.76 -6.04 -5.70
N LEU A 105 -3.50 -5.79 -5.32
CA LEU A 105 -2.45 -6.81 -5.28
C LEU A 105 -2.85 -8.05 -4.44
N HIS A 106 -3.70 -7.83 -3.44
CA HIS A 106 -4.19 -8.84 -2.51
C HIS A 106 -5.63 -9.30 -2.76
N LEU A 107 -6.33 -8.74 -3.75
CA LEU A 107 -7.72 -9.09 -4.04
C LEU A 107 -7.84 -10.55 -4.52
N PRO A 108 -8.69 -11.39 -3.89
CA PRO A 108 -8.84 -12.79 -4.27
C PRO A 108 -9.23 -13.02 -5.73
N GLY A 109 -10.17 -12.26 -6.29
CA GLY A 109 -10.61 -12.46 -7.68
C GLY A 109 -9.55 -12.16 -8.73
N LEU A 110 -8.52 -11.39 -8.39
CA LEU A 110 -7.38 -11.11 -9.27
C LEU A 110 -6.24 -12.15 -9.16
N GLN A 111 -6.35 -13.15 -8.27
CA GLN A 111 -5.28 -14.12 -8.05
C GLN A 111 -4.92 -14.94 -9.30
N THR A 112 -5.88 -15.21 -10.17
CA THR A 112 -5.63 -15.93 -11.44
C THR A 112 -5.26 -14.99 -12.59
N TRP A 113 -5.57 -13.70 -12.45
CA TRP A 113 -5.24 -12.66 -13.42
C TRP A 113 -3.77 -12.26 -13.29
N TRP A 114 -3.26 -12.02 -12.06
CA TRP A 114 -1.88 -11.56 -11.85
C TRP A 114 -0.81 -12.44 -12.51
N PRO A 115 -0.82 -13.79 -12.40
CA PRO A 115 0.23 -14.64 -12.98
C PRO A 115 0.29 -14.60 -14.51
N ARG A 116 -0.76 -14.10 -15.20
CA ARG A 116 -0.77 -13.93 -16.66
C ARG A 116 -0.03 -12.67 -17.10
N HIS A 117 0.13 -11.70 -16.20
CA HIS A 117 0.69 -10.39 -16.50
C HIS A 117 1.95 -10.06 -15.70
N LEU A 118 2.20 -10.76 -14.60
CA LEU A 118 3.39 -10.64 -13.76
C LEU A 118 4.04 -12.00 -13.58
N ARG A 119 5.38 -12.01 -13.61
CA ARG A 119 6.16 -13.20 -13.24
C ARG A 119 5.88 -13.53 -11.77
N ALA A 120 5.83 -14.83 -11.46
CA ALA A 120 5.55 -15.31 -10.11
C ALA A 120 6.51 -14.74 -9.05
N SER A 121 7.80 -14.60 -9.39
CA SER A 121 8.81 -14.01 -8.50
C SER A 121 8.53 -12.54 -8.18
N VAL A 122 8.11 -11.76 -9.18
CA VAL A 122 7.79 -10.33 -9.02
C VAL A 122 6.54 -10.18 -8.17
N LEU A 123 5.49 -10.96 -8.45
CA LEU A 123 4.26 -10.94 -7.66
C LEU A 123 4.52 -11.32 -6.19
N ALA A 124 5.35 -12.33 -5.94
CA ALA A 124 5.74 -12.74 -4.60
C ALA A 124 6.53 -11.63 -3.87
N ASP A 125 7.47 -10.98 -4.55
CA ASP A 125 8.25 -9.88 -3.98
C ASP A 125 7.38 -8.66 -3.67
N LEU A 126 6.49 -8.27 -4.60
CA LEU A 126 5.52 -7.19 -4.39
C LEU A 126 4.68 -7.47 -3.13
N ARG A 127 4.06 -8.66 -3.04
CA ARG A 127 3.22 -9.04 -1.89
C ARG A 127 3.97 -9.14 -0.57
N ARG A 128 5.28 -9.38 -0.63
CA ARG A 128 6.14 -9.43 0.57
C ARG A 128 6.50 -8.04 1.06
N HIS A 129 6.71 -7.10 0.14
CA HIS A 129 7.31 -5.79 0.45
C HIS A 129 6.32 -4.64 0.50
N TRP A 130 5.19 -4.74 -0.18
CA TRP A 130 4.13 -3.76 -0.08
C TRP A 130 3.28 -4.09 1.14
N PRO A 131 3.03 -3.12 2.04
CA PRO A 131 2.13 -3.35 3.15
C PRO A 131 0.75 -3.71 2.62
N ARG A 132 0.05 -4.60 3.32
CA ARG A 132 -1.30 -4.96 2.90
C ARG A 132 -2.22 -3.76 2.99
N ALA A 133 -3.22 -3.74 2.13
CA ALA A 133 -4.29 -2.78 2.20
C ALA A 133 -5.61 -3.45 1.84
N TRP A 134 -6.70 -2.82 2.25
CA TRP A 134 -8.06 -3.32 2.09
C TRP A 134 -9.00 -2.18 1.75
N PHE A 135 -9.97 -2.47 0.89
CA PHE A 135 -11.13 -1.61 0.69
C PHE A 135 -12.13 -1.82 1.81
N VAL A 136 -12.68 -0.73 2.32
CA VAL A 136 -13.85 -0.82 3.19
C VAL A 136 -15.08 -1.03 2.31
N ASP A 137 -15.40 -2.30 2.07
CA ASP A 137 -16.63 -2.73 1.43
C ASP A 137 -17.64 -3.25 2.48
N LEU A 138 -18.82 -2.64 2.48
CA LEU A 138 -19.91 -2.97 3.42
C LEU A 138 -20.79 -4.11 2.92
N THR A 139 -20.51 -4.66 1.73
CA THR A 139 -21.21 -5.83 1.21
C THR A 139 -21.09 -6.98 2.21
N PRO A 140 -22.22 -7.57 2.65
CA PRO A 140 -22.17 -8.66 3.63
C PRO A 140 -21.41 -9.84 3.04
N LEU A 141 -20.38 -10.29 3.76
CA LEU A 141 -19.67 -11.51 3.42
C LEU A 141 -20.59 -12.72 3.65
N PRO A 142 -20.44 -13.81 2.86
CA PRO A 142 -21.11 -15.07 3.15
C PRO A 142 -20.79 -15.59 4.56
N PRO A 143 -21.67 -16.41 5.17
CA PRO A 143 -21.39 -17.01 6.47
C PRO A 143 -20.01 -17.70 6.49
N PHE A 144 -19.28 -17.58 7.61
CA PHE A 144 -17.95 -18.15 7.84
C PHE A 144 -16.82 -17.59 6.95
N ARG A 145 -17.06 -16.54 6.17
CA ARG A 145 -16.00 -15.80 5.48
C ARG A 145 -15.47 -14.67 6.36
N THR A 146 -14.17 -14.44 6.26
CA THR A 146 -13.49 -13.30 6.90
C THR A 146 -12.89 -12.38 5.86
N LEU A 147 -12.75 -11.10 6.20
CA LEU A 147 -11.90 -10.14 5.53
C LEU A 147 -10.48 -10.71 5.44
N HIS A 148 -10.08 -11.03 4.20
CA HIS A 148 -8.89 -11.82 3.94
C HIS A 148 -7.62 -11.15 4.50
N GLY A 149 -6.92 -11.85 5.38
CA GLY A 149 -5.69 -11.37 6.02
C GLY A 149 -5.89 -10.54 7.29
N LEU A 150 -7.11 -10.10 7.61
CA LEU A 150 -7.43 -9.42 8.88
C LEU A 150 -8.10 -10.35 9.89
N GLY A 151 -8.77 -11.42 9.43
CA GLY A 151 -9.47 -12.36 10.31
C GLY A 151 -10.78 -11.82 10.90
N LEU A 152 -11.26 -10.68 10.42
CA LEU A 152 -12.54 -10.08 10.83
C LEU A 152 -13.70 -10.60 9.98
N ALA A 153 -14.90 -10.75 10.54
CA ALA A 153 -16.08 -11.14 9.76
C ALA A 153 -16.69 -9.95 8.98
N ARG A 154 -16.53 -8.72 9.48
CA ARG A 154 -17.05 -7.48 8.89
C ARG A 154 -16.28 -6.28 9.43
N TRP A 155 -16.36 -5.14 8.73
CA TRP A 155 -15.69 -3.91 9.15
C TRP A 155 -16.16 -3.34 10.48
N ALA A 156 -17.41 -3.59 10.89
CA ALA A 156 -17.90 -3.19 12.21
C ALA A 156 -17.15 -3.85 13.37
N ASP A 157 -16.44 -4.95 13.12
CA ASP A 157 -15.66 -5.68 14.12
C ASP A 157 -14.21 -5.17 14.21
N LEU A 158 -13.85 -4.12 13.47
CA LEU A 158 -12.50 -3.52 13.48
C LEU A 158 -11.95 -3.22 14.89
N PRO A 159 -12.75 -2.75 15.89
CA PRO A 159 -12.24 -2.53 17.24
C PRO A 159 -11.69 -3.79 17.94
N GLN A 160 -12.06 -4.99 17.48
CA GLN A 160 -11.49 -6.24 18.01
C GLN A 160 -9.98 -6.35 17.72
N LEU A 161 -9.48 -5.64 16.71
CA LEU A 161 -8.05 -5.67 16.38
C LEU A 161 -7.17 -4.88 17.36
N ALA A 162 -7.74 -4.05 18.24
CA ALA A 162 -6.98 -3.23 19.19
C ALA A 162 -5.98 -4.07 20.03
N HIS A 163 -6.32 -5.32 20.35
CA HIS A 163 -5.49 -6.20 21.19
C HIS A 163 -4.67 -7.23 20.39
N SER A 164 -4.73 -7.16 19.05
CA SER A 164 -4.14 -8.19 18.18
C SER A 164 -2.77 -7.82 17.63
N GLY A 165 -2.19 -6.71 18.09
CA GLY A 165 -0.85 -6.24 17.69
C GLY A 165 -0.80 -5.53 16.33
N TRP A 166 -1.96 -5.26 15.72
CA TRP A 166 -2.03 -4.56 14.44
C TRP A 166 -1.80 -3.06 14.59
N SER A 167 -0.98 -2.54 13.70
CA SER A 167 -0.85 -1.10 13.44
C SER A 167 -1.42 -0.81 12.05
N LEU A 168 -2.38 0.10 11.97
CA LEU A 168 -3.16 0.38 10.77
C LEU A 168 -3.21 1.89 10.51
N ALA A 169 -3.19 2.27 9.24
CA ALA A 169 -3.60 3.59 8.77
C ALA A 169 -4.95 3.45 8.09
N TRP A 170 -5.86 4.36 8.36
CA TRP A 170 -7.15 4.44 7.68
C TRP A 170 -7.28 5.76 6.93
N HIS A 171 -7.95 5.71 5.80
CA HIS A 171 -8.10 6.84 4.89
C HIS A 171 -9.51 6.86 4.33
N VAL A 172 -10.08 8.05 4.22
CA VAL A 172 -11.31 8.34 3.48
C VAL A 172 -11.01 9.47 2.50
N ASP A 173 -11.50 9.34 1.26
CA ASP A 173 -11.25 10.25 0.13
C ASP A 173 -11.51 11.74 0.44
N ALA A 174 -12.32 12.04 1.46
CA ALA A 174 -12.59 13.39 1.95
C ALA A 174 -11.45 14.02 2.79
N GLY A 175 -10.24 13.45 2.74
CA GLY A 175 -9.07 13.93 3.47
C GLY A 175 -9.04 13.54 4.95
N GLN A 176 -10.04 12.80 5.43
CA GLN A 176 -9.99 12.23 6.78
C GLN A 176 -9.08 11.01 6.77
N ASN A 177 -8.11 11.02 7.67
CA ASN A 177 -7.19 9.92 7.87
C ASN A 177 -6.83 9.83 9.34
N GLY A 178 -6.26 8.69 9.72
CA GLY A 178 -5.79 8.49 11.08
C GLY A 178 -5.06 7.17 11.22
N HIS A 179 -4.40 7.02 12.36
CA HIS A 179 -3.62 5.84 12.70
C HIS A 179 -4.24 5.12 13.88
N LEU A 180 -4.23 3.80 13.82
CA LEU A 180 -4.65 2.90 14.89
C LEU A 180 -3.45 2.04 15.22
N SER A 181 -3.10 2.01 16.50
CA SER A 181 -2.03 1.17 17.03
C SER A 181 -2.58 0.30 18.16
N PRO A 182 -1.86 -0.75 18.58
CA PRO A 182 -2.27 -1.56 19.72
C PRO A 182 -2.42 -0.73 21.01
N ASP A 183 -1.66 0.36 21.12
CA ASP A 183 -1.68 1.26 22.28
C ASP A 183 -2.73 2.38 22.15
N SER A 184 -3.44 2.46 21.01
CA SER A 184 -4.49 3.46 20.81
C SER A 184 -5.70 3.16 21.72
N PRO A 185 -6.28 4.19 22.37
CA PRO A 185 -7.51 4.04 23.15
C PRO A 185 -8.63 3.36 22.35
N SER A 186 -9.46 2.55 23.01
CA SER A 186 -10.59 1.88 22.34
C SER A 186 -11.55 2.86 21.67
N GLU A 187 -11.68 4.08 22.19
CA GLU A 187 -12.50 5.16 21.60
C GLU A 187 -12.00 5.56 20.19
N ASP A 188 -10.69 5.59 19.97
CA ASP A 188 -10.10 5.92 18.67
C ASP A 188 -10.44 4.84 17.63
N TRP A 189 -10.37 3.57 18.02
CA TRP A 189 -10.78 2.44 17.17
C TRP A 189 -12.26 2.49 16.81
N HIS A 190 -13.14 2.79 17.77
CA HIS A 190 -14.58 2.94 17.50
C HIS A 190 -14.85 4.14 16.59
N THR A 191 -14.20 5.27 16.84
CA THR A 191 -14.35 6.49 16.04
C THR A 191 -13.92 6.25 14.60
N ALA A 192 -12.73 5.67 14.38
CA ALA A 192 -12.24 5.30 13.06
C ALA A 192 -13.21 4.34 12.35
N THR A 193 -13.72 3.34 13.07
CA THR A 193 -14.72 2.39 12.54
C THR A 193 -15.97 3.12 12.06
N GLN A 194 -16.54 4.03 12.86
CA GLN A 194 -17.73 4.78 12.48
C GLN A 194 -17.48 5.67 11.25
N VAL A 195 -16.32 6.32 11.17
CA VAL A 195 -15.94 7.12 10.00
C VAL A 195 -15.86 6.25 8.74
N LEU A 196 -15.21 5.09 8.82
CA LEU A 196 -15.05 4.17 7.69
C LEU A 196 -16.40 3.58 7.24
N LEU A 197 -17.26 3.18 8.18
CA LEU A 197 -18.60 2.66 7.87
C LEU A 197 -19.54 3.72 7.29
N SER A 198 -19.29 4.99 7.56
CA SER A 198 -20.07 6.12 7.03
C SER A 198 -19.54 6.63 5.69
N ALA A 199 -18.39 6.11 5.23
CA ALA A 199 -17.80 6.50 3.96
C ALA A 199 -18.64 6.02 2.77
N ARG A 200 -18.50 6.70 1.64
CA ARG A 200 -19.16 6.24 0.41
C ARG A 200 -18.48 4.93 -0.05
N PRO A 201 -19.23 4.02 -0.69
CA PRO A 201 -18.63 2.82 -1.28
C PRO A 201 -17.42 3.18 -2.16
N GLY A 202 -16.34 2.42 -2.01
CA GLY A 202 -15.09 2.63 -2.76
C GLY A 202 -14.25 3.85 -2.32
N SER A 203 -14.69 4.64 -1.33
CA SER A 203 -14.01 5.87 -0.91
C SER A 203 -13.21 5.75 0.39
N ALA A 204 -13.02 4.53 0.89
CA ALA A 204 -12.40 4.25 2.18
C ALA A 204 -11.48 3.03 2.13
N TRP A 205 -10.33 3.16 2.81
CA TRP A 205 -9.27 2.17 2.82
C TRP A 205 -8.64 2.03 4.19
N ILE A 206 -8.15 0.82 4.45
CA ILE A 206 -7.23 0.54 5.55
C ILE A 206 -5.93 0.00 4.97
N SER A 207 -4.80 0.40 5.54
CA SER A 207 -3.47 -0.10 5.20
C SER A 207 -2.75 -0.56 6.45
N GLU A 208 -1.98 -1.63 6.34
CA GLU A 208 -1.02 -2.04 7.34
C GLU A 208 0.08 -0.99 7.46
N LEU A 209 0.35 -0.56 8.69
CA LEU A 209 1.53 0.25 9.00
C LEU A 209 2.71 -0.70 9.26
N PRO A 210 3.83 -0.54 8.55
CA PRO A 210 4.99 -1.36 8.79
C PRO A 210 5.56 -1.09 10.19
N PRO A 211 6.13 -2.11 10.84
CA PRO A 211 6.68 -1.95 12.19
C PRO A 211 7.79 -0.89 12.22
N PRO A 212 8.16 -0.37 13.40
CA PRO A 212 9.22 0.62 13.53
C PRO A 212 10.54 0.17 12.86
N GLY A 213 11.26 1.13 12.27
CA GLY A 213 12.47 0.85 11.52
C GLY A 213 13.17 2.13 11.08
N THR A 214 14.17 1.98 10.20
CA THR A 214 14.90 3.10 9.63
C THR A 214 14.33 3.41 8.26
N ASP A 215 13.81 4.62 8.11
CA ASP A 215 13.27 5.10 6.84
C ASP A 215 14.42 5.53 5.93
N VAL A 216 14.31 5.15 4.67
CA VAL A 216 15.32 5.35 3.64
C VAL A 216 14.61 5.69 2.34
N THR A 217 15.08 6.73 1.67
CA THR A 217 14.68 7.10 0.32
C THR A 217 15.64 6.45 -0.68
N LEU A 218 15.08 5.81 -1.69
CA LEU A 218 15.77 5.14 -2.77
C LEU A 218 15.49 5.89 -4.06
N HIS A 219 16.54 6.26 -4.76
CA HIS A 219 16.44 6.94 -6.05
C HIS A 219 16.90 6.00 -7.16
N TYR A 220 16.06 5.85 -8.18
CA TYR A 220 16.32 5.02 -9.34
C TYR A 220 16.31 5.88 -10.59
N THR A 221 17.18 5.54 -11.53
CA THR A 221 17.17 6.10 -12.89
C THR A 221 16.94 5.00 -13.90
N CYS A 222 16.34 5.33 -15.04
CA CYS A 222 16.11 4.38 -16.12
C CYS A 222 17.15 4.59 -17.23
N ASP A 223 18.00 3.59 -17.45
CA ASP A 223 18.91 3.55 -18.61
C ASP A 223 18.58 2.36 -19.49
N HIS A 224 18.28 2.59 -20.78
CA HIS A 224 17.92 1.52 -21.73
C HIS A 224 16.88 0.50 -21.21
N SER A 225 15.80 0.97 -20.56
CA SER A 225 14.76 0.13 -19.91
C SER A 225 15.21 -0.65 -18.67
N ARG A 226 16.39 -0.37 -18.14
CA ARG A 226 16.90 -0.91 -16.89
C ARG A 226 16.82 0.15 -15.80
N TRP A 227 16.18 -0.22 -14.70
CA TRP A 227 16.10 0.63 -13.52
C TRP A 227 17.24 0.30 -12.57
N ASP A 228 18.15 1.25 -12.39
CA ASP A 228 19.29 1.11 -11.50
C ASP A 228 19.14 2.06 -10.30
N LEU A 229 19.34 1.51 -9.10
CA LEU A 229 19.42 2.28 -7.86
C LEU A 229 20.70 3.14 -7.90
N THR A 230 20.54 4.45 -7.95
CA THR A 230 21.64 5.41 -8.05
C THR A 230 22.02 6.00 -6.70
N GLN A 231 21.03 6.21 -5.83
CA GLN A 231 21.24 6.85 -4.55
C GLN A 231 20.34 6.28 -3.45
N LEU A 232 20.86 6.32 -2.22
CA LEU A 232 20.17 5.90 -1.02
C LEU A 232 20.39 6.95 0.07
N GLU A 233 19.30 7.54 0.55
CA GLU A 233 19.32 8.62 1.53
C GLU A 233 18.54 8.22 2.78
N PRO A 234 19.17 8.15 3.96
CA PRO A 234 18.45 7.94 5.21
C PRO A 234 17.53 9.13 5.43
N GLN A 235 16.28 8.84 5.73
CA GLN A 235 15.36 9.89 6.15
C GLN A 235 15.55 10.10 7.65
N PRO A 236 15.60 11.37 8.11
CA PRO A 236 15.45 11.62 9.53
C PRO A 236 14.14 10.94 9.97
N ALA A 237 14.16 10.31 11.15
CA ALA A 237 12.94 9.75 11.71
C ALA A 237 11.86 10.82 11.57
N PRO A 238 10.71 10.53 10.93
CA PRO A 238 9.67 11.53 10.78
C PRO A 238 9.43 12.12 12.17
N HIS A 239 9.59 13.44 12.29
CA HIS A 239 9.20 14.15 13.48
C HIS A 239 7.69 13.99 13.54
N TRP A 240 7.24 12.89 14.13
CA TRP A 240 5.86 12.65 14.49
C TRP A 240 5.57 13.67 15.58
N SER A 241 5.27 14.90 15.15
CA SER A 241 4.53 15.84 15.97
C SER A 241 3.27 15.09 16.31
N GLY A 242 3.09 14.69 17.58
CA GLY A 242 1.86 14.12 18.09
C GLY A 242 0.72 15.14 18.08
N GLU A 243 0.60 15.95 17.02
CA GLU A 243 -0.58 16.73 16.76
C GLU A 243 -1.68 15.73 16.43
N LYS A 244 -2.49 15.48 17.45
CA LYS A 244 -3.88 15.12 17.29
C LYS A 244 -4.53 16.12 16.34
N SER A 245 -4.41 15.89 15.04
CA SER A 245 -5.27 16.53 14.04
C SER A 245 -6.66 15.93 14.16
N VAL A 246 -7.29 16.10 15.32
CA VAL A 246 -8.74 16.07 15.41
C VAL A 246 -9.18 17.28 14.60
N GLY A 247 -9.58 17.04 13.36
CA GLY A 247 -10.09 18.07 12.48
C GLY A 247 -11.11 18.92 13.24
N ARG A 248 -10.76 20.17 13.52
CA ARG A 248 -11.74 21.16 13.98
C ARG A 248 -12.80 21.22 12.89
N ARG A 249 -14.02 20.80 13.23
CA ARG A 249 -15.21 21.05 12.41
C ARG A 249 -15.31 22.57 12.23
N ASN A 250 -15.15 23.05 11.01
CA ASN A 250 -15.74 24.33 10.63
C ASN A 250 -17.27 24.10 10.55
N THR A 251 -17.95 24.33 11.66
CA THR A 251 -19.38 24.63 11.64
C THR A 251 -19.56 26.03 11.06
N LEU A 252 -20.11 26.10 9.85
CA LEU A 252 -20.84 27.27 9.36
C LEU A 252 -22.19 27.37 10.08
#